data_AF-A0A8B6GCW7-F1
#
_entry.id   AF-A0A8B6GCW7-F1
#
_cell.length_a   1.000
_cell.length_b   1.000
_cell.length_c   1.000
_cell.angle_alpha   90.00
_cell.angle_beta   90.00
_cell.angle_gamma   90.00
#
_symmetry.space_group_name_H-M   'P 1'
#
loop_
_entity.id
_entity.type
_entity.pdbx_description
1 polymer ?
#
loop_
_entity_poly.entity_id
_entity_poly.type
_entity_poly.pdbx_seq_one_letter_code
_entity_poly.pdbx_strand_id
1 'polypeptide(L)'
;MSDMMWFKLDKNYFGFEKNLFICSMYIPPSNSSYTMRTNCDKQIFEKLEQDITKFSLEGNIALIGDLNAHINVSESDYITNEIDDSLDDFLPINYIADAVLKSRSTEISQNTNSYGKQLIELCISAQFRILNGRNLGDSKGKVTCFNHNGTSIDDYCICSSGFLPSIINFSINKFDLTVSDHCPITVNIMSQINKQPPKNLKTPLKCIKWSNEYENTFKLNLLKTDFQPIISEIESLAEIPVQKTCPV
;
A
#
# COMPACT_ATOMS: atom_id res chain seq x y z
N MET A 1 15.81 -3.42 1.70
CA MET A 1 15.19 -2.47 0.75
C MET A 1 13.95 -1.93 1.44
N SER A 2 13.52 -0.69 1.21
CA SER A 2 12.35 -0.16 1.93
C SER A 2 11.07 -0.80 1.42
N ASP A 3 10.38 -1.57 2.25
CA ASP A 3 9.11 -2.24 1.93
C ASP A 3 7.90 -1.28 1.86
N MET A 4 8.17 0.03 1.82
CA MET A 4 7.20 1.12 1.70
C MET A 4 7.73 2.18 0.73
N MET A 5 6.85 2.63 -0.16
CA MET A 5 7.12 3.67 -1.15
C MET A 5 5.99 4.71 -1.13
N TRP A 6 6.38 5.96 -0.91
CA TRP A 6 5.46 7.08 -0.85
C TRP A 6 5.43 7.87 -2.16
N PHE A 7 4.22 8.17 -2.62
CA PHE A 7 3.94 9.03 -3.76
C PHE A 7 3.16 10.26 -3.31
N LYS A 8 3.47 11.43 -3.86
CA LYS A 8 2.70 12.65 -3.64
C LYS A 8 1.98 13.04 -4.93
N LEU A 9 0.65 13.11 -4.88
CA LEU A 9 -0.18 13.71 -5.91
C LEU A 9 -0.42 15.18 -5.55
N ASP A 10 0.04 16.08 -6.42
CA ASP A 10 -0.08 17.53 -6.22
C ASP A 10 -1.52 18.00 -6.37
N LYS A 11 -2.00 18.71 -5.35
CA LYS A 11 -3.38 19.19 -5.30
C LYS A 11 -3.76 20.12 -6.45
N ASN A 12 -2.83 20.93 -6.95
CA ASN A 12 -3.12 21.89 -8.01
C ASN A 12 -3.22 21.19 -9.38
N TYR A 13 -2.42 20.14 -9.58
CA TYR A 13 -2.48 19.33 -10.79
C TYR A 13 -3.72 18.44 -10.84
N PHE A 14 -4.04 17.77 -9.74
CA PHE A 14 -5.18 16.83 -9.67
C PHE A 14 -6.51 17.49 -9.26
N GLY A 15 -6.50 18.78 -8.93
CA GLY A 15 -7.70 19.51 -8.51
C GLY A 15 -8.27 19.03 -7.17
N PHE A 16 -7.40 18.67 -6.23
CA PHE A 16 -7.79 18.27 -4.87
C PHE A 16 -7.76 19.48 -3.93
N GLU A 17 -8.48 19.40 -2.80
CA GLU A 17 -8.39 20.43 -1.74
C GLU A 17 -7.03 20.42 -1.03
N LYS A 18 -6.49 19.22 -0.81
CA LYS A 18 -5.19 18.95 -0.17
C LYS A 18 -4.36 18.01 -1.05
N ASN A 19 -3.04 17.96 -0.83
CA ASN A 19 -2.22 16.95 -1.49
C ASN A 19 -2.69 15.55 -1.08
N LEU A 20 -2.49 14.56 -1.94
CA LEU A 20 -2.71 13.16 -1.58
C LEU A 20 -1.37 12.44 -1.52
N PHE A 21 -1.10 11.81 -0.39
CA PHE A 21 0.06 10.96 -0.18
C PHE A 21 -0.36 9.50 -0.24
N ILE A 22 0.21 8.73 -1.15
CA ILE A 22 -0.10 7.31 -1.33
C ILE A 22 1.11 6.51 -0.87
N CYS A 23 0.94 5.65 0.13
CA CYS A 23 1.93 4.65 0.52
C CYS A 23 1.59 3.33 -0.15
N SER A 24 2.45 2.88 -1.06
CA SER A 24 2.45 1.50 -1.53
C SER A 24 3.36 0.70 -0.61
N MET A 25 2.83 -0.37 -0.01
CA MET A 25 3.55 -1.12 1.01
C MET A 25 3.35 -2.63 0.90
N TYR A 26 4.36 -3.35 1.37
CA TYR A 26 4.36 -4.80 1.53
C TYR A 26 4.80 -5.12 2.96
N ILE A 27 4.02 -5.90 3.70
CA ILE A 27 4.42 -6.41 5.01
C ILE A 27 4.58 -7.93 4.88
N PRO A 28 5.79 -8.49 5.09
CA PRO A 28 5.99 -9.92 4.99
C PRO A 28 5.20 -10.68 6.07
N PRO A 29 4.76 -11.92 5.82
CA PRO A 29 4.04 -12.73 6.81
C PRO A 29 4.82 -12.84 8.12
N SER A 30 4.11 -12.80 9.26
CA SER A 30 4.72 -12.79 10.59
C SER A 30 5.53 -14.05 10.93
N ASN A 31 5.12 -15.18 10.34
CA ASN A 31 5.77 -16.47 10.48
C ASN A 31 6.83 -16.73 9.39
N SER A 32 7.10 -15.77 8.50
CA SER A 32 8.11 -15.96 7.46
C SER A 32 9.50 -16.03 8.08
N SER A 33 10.38 -16.86 7.51
CA SER A 33 11.78 -16.96 7.96
C SER A 33 12.52 -15.64 7.84
N TYR A 34 12.06 -14.73 6.95
CA TYR A 34 12.60 -13.39 6.85
C TYR A 34 12.25 -12.56 8.10
N THR A 35 10.96 -12.43 8.42
CA THR A 35 10.48 -11.67 9.58
C THR A 35 11.09 -12.18 10.89
N MET A 36 11.14 -13.51 11.10
CA MET A 36 11.71 -14.09 12.31
C MET A 36 13.21 -13.80 12.49
N ARG A 37 13.96 -13.60 11.40
CA ARG A 37 15.39 -13.30 11.44
C ARG A 37 15.68 -11.81 11.64
N THR A 38 14.86 -10.95 11.05
CA THR A 38 15.13 -9.51 10.97
C THR A 38 14.32 -8.68 11.97
N ASN A 39 13.19 -9.20 12.48
CA ASN A 39 12.18 -8.44 13.24
C ASN A 39 11.78 -7.13 12.52
N CYS A 40 11.74 -7.16 11.18
CA CYS A 40 11.47 -5.99 10.36
C CYS A 40 10.04 -5.45 10.55
N ASP A 41 9.11 -6.32 10.88
CA ASP A 41 7.69 -6.01 11.06
C ASP A 41 7.43 -4.95 12.15
N LYS A 42 8.14 -5.03 13.27
CA LYS A 42 8.03 -4.03 14.34
C LYS A 42 8.45 -2.63 13.87
N GLN A 43 9.53 -2.57 13.08
CA GLN A 43 10.05 -1.30 12.57
C GLN A 43 9.15 -0.71 11.47
N ILE A 44 8.38 -1.55 10.77
CA ILE A 44 7.49 -1.10 9.70
C ILE A 44 6.34 -0.26 10.26
N PHE A 45 5.63 -0.74 11.29
CA PHE A 45 4.51 -0.01 11.88
C PHE A 45 4.97 1.30 12.56
N GLU A 46 6.07 1.26 13.31
CA GLU A 46 6.65 2.48 13.93
C GLU A 46 7.02 3.53 12.87
N LYS A 47 7.64 3.11 11.77
CA LYS A 47 7.99 4.01 10.67
C LYS A 47 6.75 4.51 9.94
N LEU A 48 5.75 3.66 9.75
CA LEU A 48 4.49 4.03 9.12
C LEU A 48 3.76 5.11 9.95
N GLU A 49 3.71 4.98 11.27
CA GLU A 49 3.14 5.98 12.18
C GLU A 49 3.87 7.32 12.09
N GLN A 50 5.21 7.30 12.04
CA GLN A 50 6.02 8.52 11.86
C GLN A 50 5.74 9.19 10.51
N ASP A 51 5.66 8.41 9.43
CA ASP A 51 5.36 8.91 8.09
C ASP A 51 3.93 9.47 8.01
N ILE A 52 2.94 8.78 8.60
CA ILE A 52 1.55 9.25 8.69
C ILE A 52 1.46 10.56 9.46
N THR A 53 2.13 10.66 10.60
CA THR A 53 2.16 11.89 11.43
C THR A 53 2.73 13.07 10.64
N LYS A 54 3.76 12.82 9.83
CA LYS A 54 4.37 13.84 8.99
C LYS A 54 3.45 14.26 7.84
N PHE A 55 2.89 13.31 7.10
CA PHE A 55 2.13 13.60 5.88
C PHE A 55 0.70 14.07 6.14
N SER A 56 0.10 13.72 7.29
CA SER A 56 -1.24 14.17 7.68
C SER A 56 -1.32 15.69 7.87
N LEU A 57 -0.20 16.33 8.20
CA LEU A 57 -0.08 17.79 8.29
C LEU A 57 -0.14 18.48 6.92
N GLU A 58 0.32 17.81 5.85
CA GLU A 58 0.40 18.36 4.50
C GLU A 58 -0.78 17.99 3.61
N GLY A 59 -1.50 16.90 3.93
CA GLY A 59 -2.60 16.45 3.12
C GLY A 59 -3.25 15.15 3.56
N ASN A 60 -4.04 14.60 2.65
CA ASN A 60 -4.74 13.35 2.83
C ASN A 60 -3.81 12.16 2.54
N ILE A 61 -4.11 11.01 3.13
CA ILE A 61 -3.27 9.80 3.00
C ILE A 61 -4.12 8.64 2.48
N ALA A 62 -3.51 7.81 1.62
CA ALA A 62 -4.00 6.49 1.27
C ALA A 62 -2.86 5.46 1.44
N LEU A 63 -3.16 4.30 2.00
CA LEU A 63 -2.28 3.14 2.10
C LEU A 63 -2.82 2.06 1.17
N ILE A 64 -1.93 1.39 0.44
CA ILE A 64 -2.29 0.35 -0.51
C ILE A 64 -1.23 -0.75 -0.58
N GLY A 65 -1.67 -2.01 -0.57
CA GLY A 65 -0.81 -3.16 -0.84
C GLY A 65 -1.10 -4.35 0.06
N ASP A 66 -0.22 -5.34 0.01
CA ASP A 66 -0.30 -6.57 0.78
C ASP A 66 0.28 -6.35 2.19
N LEU A 67 -0.60 -6.41 3.18
CA LEU A 67 -0.25 -6.15 4.58
C LEU A 67 -0.11 -7.43 5.40
N ASN A 68 -0.42 -8.60 4.82
CA ASN A 68 -0.52 -9.88 5.54
C ASN A 68 -1.30 -9.76 6.88
N ALA A 69 -2.30 -8.87 6.90
CA ALA A 69 -3.00 -8.43 8.09
C ALA A 69 -4.43 -8.98 8.09
N HIS A 70 -4.63 -10.17 8.64
CA HIS A 70 -5.97 -10.72 8.74
C HIS A 70 -6.80 -9.90 9.72
N ILE A 71 -7.96 -9.44 9.27
CA ILE A 71 -8.92 -8.69 10.09
C ILE A 71 -10.28 -9.38 10.06
N ASN A 72 -10.83 -9.66 11.24
CA ASN A 72 -12.19 -10.16 11.37
C ASN A 72 -13.22 -9.08 10.99
N VAL A 73 -14.32 -9.48 10.37
CA VAL A 73 -15.40 -8.58 9.95
C VAL A 73 -16.08 -7.87 11.14
N SER A 74 -16.06 -8.47 12.33
CA SER A 74 -16.65 -7.86 13.54
C SER A 74 -15.81 -6.72 14.13
N GLU A 75 -14.54 -6.59 13.74
CA GLU A 75 -13.67 -5.53 14.23
C GLU A 75 -13.80 -4.26 13.38
N SER A 76 -14.08 -3.15 14.05
CA SER A 76 -14.30 -1.83 13.46
C SER A 76 -12.98 -1.07 13.34
N ASP A 77 -12.83 -0.34 12.23
CA ASP A 77 -11.73 0.59 11.94
C ASP A 77 -12.04 2.05 12.37
N TYR A 78 -13.08 2.22 13.18
CA TYR A 78 -13.54 3.50 13.72
C TYR A 78 -14.21 3.27 15.08
N ILE A 79 -14.28 4.32 15.89
CA ILE A 79 -14.91 4.25 17.20
C ILE A 79 -16.44 4.25 17.02
N THR A 80 -17.09 3.22 17.54
CA THR A 80 -18.56 3.12 17.52
C THR A 80 -19.16 3.83 18.73
N ASN A 81 -20.29 4.52 18.56
CA ASN A 81 -21.05 5.16 19.64
C ASN A 81 -20.30 6.28 20.38
N GLU A 82 -19.58 7.14 19.67
CA GLU A 82 -18.92 8.31 20.28
C GLU A 82 -19.90 9.35 20.84
N ILE A 83 -21.13 9.36 20.31
CA ILE A 83 -22.21 10.24 20.76
C ILE A 83 -22.96 9.56 21.91
N ASP A 84 -22.26 9.33 23.02
CA ASP A 84 -22.92 9.19 24.32
C ASP A 84 -22.72 10.54 25.02
N ASP A 85 -23.82 11.28 25.22
CA ASP A 85 -23.87 12.70 25.64
C ASP A 85 -23.06 13.00 26.93
N SER A 86 -22.61 11.98 27.66
CA SER A 86 -21.91 12.10 28.94
C SER A 86 -20.40 12.40 28.83
N LEU A 87 -19.78 12.26 27.65
CA LEU A 87 -18.34 12.46 27.46
C LEU A 87 -17.96 13.70 26.66
N ASP A 88 -18.93 14.37 26.05
CA ASP A 88 -18.71 15.51 25.13
C ASP A 88 -18.02 16.70 25.85
N ASP A 89 -18.28 16.86 27.16
CA ASP A 89 -17.67 17.91 28.00
C ASP A 89 -16.16 17.70 28.25
N PHE A 90 -15.61 16.50 28.01
CA PHE A 90 -14.19 16.18 28.24
C PHE A 90 -13.37 16.08 26.96
N LEU A 91 -14.01 16.19 25.80
CA LEU A 91 -13.31 16.13 24.51
C LEU A 91 -12.71 17.49 24.15
N PRO A 92 -11.54 17.53 23.48
CA PRO A 92 -11.00 18.76 22.95
C PRO A 92 -12.00 19.46 22.03
N ILE A 93 -12.05 20.80 22.07
CA ILE A 93 -12.99 21.61 21.24
C ILE A 93 -12.83 21.33 19.73
N ASN A 94 -11.65 20.87 19.30
CA ASN A 94 -11.35 20.51 17.92
C ASN A 94 -11.46 19.01 17.62
N TYR A 95 -12.03 18.21 18.53
CA TYR A 95 -12.31 16.81 18.28
C TYR A 95 -13.36 16.68 17.18
N ILE A 96 -13.08 15.87 16.17
CA ILE A 96 -14.03 15.57 15.10
C ILE A 96 -14.41 14.11 15.26
N ALA A 97 -15.65 13.89 15.68
CA ALA A 97 -16.21 12.55 15.81
C ALA A 97 -16.22 11.81 14.47
N ASP A 98 -16.02 10.51 14.54
CA ASP A 98 -16.02 9.63 13.39
C ASP A 98 -17.42 9.54 12.77
N ALA A 99 -17.52 9.83 11.47
CA ALA A 99 -18.75 9.56 10.74
C ALA A 99 -19.03 8.05 10.76
N VAL A 100 -20.24 7.65 11.17
CA VAL A 100 -20.67 6.24 11.16
C VAL A 100 -20.66 5.74 9.72
N LEU A 101 -19.77 4.79 9.44
CA LEU A 101 -19.66 4.16 8.14
C LEU A 101 -20.43 2.86 8.10
N LYS A 102 -20.79 2.44 6.87
CA LYS A 102 -21.31 1.09 6.64
C LYS A 102 -20.27 0.07 7.11
N SER A 103 -20.72 -0.94 7.85
CA SER A 103 -19.89 -2.09 8.22
C SER A 103 -19.30 -2.76 6.99
N ARG A 104 -18.07 -3.28 7.13
CA ARG A 104 -17.42 -4.03 6.05
C ARG A 104 -18.14 -5.37 5.86
N SER A 105 -18.24 -5.81 4.62
CA SER A 105 -18.57 -7.21 4.27
C SER A 105 -17.28 -8.00 4.03
N THR A 106 -17.31 -9.31 4.18
CA THR A 106 -16.25 -10.21 3.73
C THR A 106 -16.84 -11.48 3.11
N GLU A 107 -16.22 -12.00 2.06
CA GLU A 107 -16.61 -13.25 1.40
C GLU A 107 -16.19 -14.47 2.22
N ILE A 108 -15.10 -14.33 2.96
CA ILE A 108 -14.57 -15.34 3.88
C ILE A 108 -14.51 -14.80 5.31
N SER A 109 -14.56 -15.71 6.27
CA SER A 109 -14.29 -15.39 7.68
C SER A 109 -12.82 -15.69 7.98
N GLN A 110 -12.13 -14.74 8.59
CA GLN A 110 -10.76 -14.89 9.06
C GLN A 110 -10.60 -14.34 10.48
N ASN A 111 -9.78 -15.00 11.29
CA ASN A 111 -9.47 -14.53 12.63
C ASN A 111 -8.43 -13.40 12.54
N THR A 112 -8.61 -12.37 13.36
CA THR A 112 -7.68 -11.25 13.39
C THR A 112 -6.31 -11.70 13.88
N ASN A 113 -5.27 -11.44 13.09
CA ASN A 113 -3.89 -11.75 13.45
C ASN A 113 -3.21 -10.55 14.14
N SER A 114 -1.94 -10.68 14.52
CA SER A 114 -1.20 -9.60 15.20
C SER A 114 -1.04 -8.33 14.36
N TYR A 115 -0.97 -8.45 13.03
CA TYR A 115 -0.89 -7.31 12.12
C TYR A 115 -2.25 -6.66 11.90
N GLY A 116 -3.33 -7.45 11.82
CA GLY A 116 -4.69 -6.94 11.78
C GLY A 116 -5.04 -6.08 12.99
N LYS A 117 -4.61 -6.49 14.19
CA LYS A 117 -4.80 -5.68 15.42
C LYS A 117 -4.08 -4.34 15.35
N GLN A 118 -2.78 -4.35 15.02
CA GLN A 118 -1.99 -3.13 14.87
C GLN A 118 -2.56 -2.22 13.77
N LEU A 119 -3.02 -2.80 12.66
CA LEU A 119 -3.61 -2.05 11.56
C LEU A 119 -4.94 -1.40 11.97
N ILE A 120 -5.78 -2.07 12.76
CA ILE A 120 -7.01 -1.49 13.30
C ILE A 120 -6.70 -0.36 14.29
N GLU A 121 -5.75 -0.57 15.20
CA GLU A 121 -5.31 0.45 16.17
C GLU A 121 -4.78 1.70 15.45
N LEU A 122 -3.99 1.49 14.39
CA LEU A 122 -3.55 2.57 13.50
C LEU A 122 -4.73 3.27 12.81
N CYS A 123 -5.70 2.49 12.32
CA CYS A 123 -6.87 3.07 11.64
C CYS A 123 -7.71 3.94 12.57
N ILE A 124 -7.95 3.48 13.79
CA ILE A 124 -8.70 4.22 14.80
C ILE A 124 -7.91 5.49 15.19
N SER A 125 -6.64 5.36 15.55
CA SER A 125 -5.83 6.50 16.03
C SER A 125 -5.58 7.58 14.98
N ALA A 126 -5.41 7.20 13.71
CA ALA A 126 -5.16 8.12 12.61
C ALA A 126 -6.43 8.54 11.83
N GLN A 127 -7.62 8.10 12.26
CA GLN A 127 -8.89 8.27 11.54
C GLN A 127 -8.85 7.77 10.09
N PHE A 128 -8.24 6.60 9.88
CA PHE A 128 -8.18 5.93 8.59
C PHE A 128 -9.30 4.91 8.46
N ARG A 129 -9.68 4.61 7.21
CA ARG A 129 -10.83 3.78 6.87
C ARG A 129 -10.48 2.79 5.79
N ILE A 130 -10.80 1.53 6.05
CA ILE A 130 -10.60 0.40 5.16
C ILE A 130 -11.70 0.41 4.09
N LEU A 131 -11.32 0.37 2.81
CA LEU A 131 -12.26 0.37 1.68
C LEU A 131 -12.81 -1.02 1.35
N ASN A 132 -12.03 -2.07 1.62
CA ASN A 132 -12.41 -3.46 1.39
C ASN A 132 -13.73 -3.78 2.07
N GLY A 133 -14.66 -4.38 1.33
CA GLY A 133 -15.97 -4.77 1.84
C GLY A 133 -16.99 -3.64 2.01
N ARG A 134 -16.63 -2.39 1.72
CA ARG A 134 -17.46 -1.22 2.04
C ARG A 134 -17.91 -0.44 0.80
N ASN A 135 -17.01 -0.28 -0.17
CA ASN A 135 -17.22 0.60 -1.31
C ASN A 135 -17.89 -0.08 -2.51
N LEU A 136 -18.45 0.73 -3.41
CA LEU A 136 -18.92 0.25 -4.72
C LEU A 136 -17.76 -0.47 -5.43
N GLY A 137 -18.04 -1.63 -6.04
CA GLY A 137 -17.02 -2.49 -6.67
C GLY A 137 -16.55 -3.66 -5.79
N ASP A 138 -16.68 -3.53 -4.47
CA ASP A 138 -16.31 -4.56 -3.50
C ASP A 138 -17.27 -4.61 -2.28
N SER A 139 -18.56 -4.42 -2.50
CA SER A 139 -19.55 -4.45 -1.41
C SER A 139 -19.71 -5.82 -0.73
N LYS A 140 -19.10 -6.87 -1.30
CA LYS A 140 -19.09 -8.24 -0.77
C LYS A 140 -17.79 -8.59 -0.04
N GLY A 141 -16.74 -7.78 -0.16
CA GLY A 141 -15.44 -8.02 0.49
C GLY A 141 -14.74 -9.26 -0.05
N LYS A 142 -14.43 -9.25 -1.35
CA LYS A 142 -13.84 -10.38 -2.05
C LYS A 142 -12.47 -10.76 -1.48
N VAL A 143 -12.13 -12.03 -1.63
CA VAL A 143 -10.80 -12.57 -1.38
C VAL A 143 -9.76 -11.87 -2.26
N THR A 144 -8.60 -11.56 -1.68
CA THR A 144 -7.49 -10.92 -2.41
C THR A 144 -6.29 -11.84 -2.64
N CYS A 145 -6.12 -12.90 -1.84
CA CYS A 145 -5.04 -13.86 -2.00
C CYS A 145 -5.56 -15.31 -2.11
N PHE A 146 -4.98 -16.08 -3.01
CA PHE A 146 -5.26 -17.49 -3.31
C PHE A 146 -3.94 -18.26 -3.36
N ASN A 147 -3.47 -18.73 -2.22
CA ASN A 147 -2.22 -19.47 -2.10
C ASN A 147 -2.46 -20.96 -1.80
N HIS A 148 -1.38 -21.74 -1.72
CA HIS A 148 -1.47 -23.17 -1.44
C HIS A 148 -2.00 -23.51 -0.03
N ASN A 149 -1.98 -22.55 0.90
CA ASN A 149 -2.50 -22.69 2.26
C ASN A 149 -3.98 -22.29 2.38
N GLY A 150 -4.58 -21.78 1.31
CA GLY A 150 -5.98 -21.36 1.27
C GLY A 150 -6.15 -19.95 0.72
N THR A 151 -7.21 -19.30 1.17
CA THR A 151 -7.60 -17.96 0.73
C THR A 151 -7.62 -16.98 1.89
N SER A 152 -7.24 -15.73 1.61
CA SER A 152 -7.16 -14.67 2.61
C SER A 152 -7.51 -13.31 2.01
N ILE A 153 -7.80 -12.35 2.90
CA ILE A 153 -7.91 -10.93 2.54
C ILE A 153 -6.72 -10.23 3.19
N ASP A 154 -5.67 -9.98 2.39
CA ASP A 154 -4.38 -9.42 2.83
C ASP A 154 -4.04 -8.10 2.11
N ASP A 155 -4.49 -7.96 0.87
CA ASP A 155 -4.39 -6.69 0.14
C ASP A 155 -5.47 -5.70 0.55
N TYR A 156 -5.04 -4.58 1.13
CA TYR A 156 -5.93 -3.53 1.61
C TYR A 156 -5.74 -2.24 0.83
N CYS A 157 -6.84 -1.49 0.67
CA CYS A 157 -6.80 -0.06 0.41
C CYS A 157 -7.44 0.67 1.58
N ILE A 158 -6.70 1.59 2.17
CA ILE A 158 -7.06 2.32 3.37
C ILE A 158 -6.86 3.80 3.09
N CYS A 159 -7.74 4.68 3.56
CA CYS A 159 -7.51 6.12 3.42
C CYS A 159 -7.96 6.92 4.63
N SER A 160 -7.38 8.10 4.80
CA SER A 160 -7.82 9.08 5.80
C SER A 160 -9.30 9.42 5.59
N SER A 161 -10.07 9.55 6.67
CA SER A 161 -11.50 9.87 6.65
C SER A 161 -11.85 11.05 5.73
N GLY A 162 -11.05 12.12 5.75
CA GLY A 162 -11.22 13.29 4.89
C GLY A 162 -11.01 13.05 3.38
N PHE A 163 -10.44 11.91 2.98
CA PHE A 163 -10.28 11.53 1.57
C PHE A 163 -11.40 10.61 1.07
N LEU A 164 -12.16 9.98 1.96
CA LEU A 164 -13.26 9.09 1.58
C LEU A 164 -14.23 9.69 0.55
N PRO A 165 -14.64 10.98 0.65
CA PRO A 165 -15.55 11.58 -0.34
C PRO A 165 -14.98 11.62 -1.77
N SER A 166 -13.66 11.55 -1.92
CA SER A 166 -12.99 11.51 -3.23
C SER A 166 -12.91 10.11 -3.84
N ILE A 167 -13.29 9.06 -3.10
CA ILE A 167 -13.29 7.68 -3.61
C ILE A 167 -14.58 7.42 -4.41
N ILE A 168 -14.44 7.15 -5.71
CA ILE A 168 -15.57 6.80 -6.59
C ILE A 168 -15.96 5.34 -6.36
N ASN A 169 -14.98 4.44 -6.40
CA ASN A 169 -15.18 3.01 -6.20
C ASN A 169 -13.84 2.32 -5.83
N PHE A 170 -13.96 1.11 -5.29
CA PHE A 170 -12.86 0.21 -4.99
C PHE A 170 -13.26 -1.20 -5.40
N SER A 171 -12.38 -1.91 -6.10
CA SER A 171 -12.67 -3.26 -6.59
C SER A 171 -11.46 -4.18 -6.53
N ILE A 172 -11.72 -5.44 -6.20
CA ILE A 172 -10.78 -6.54 -6.43
C ILE A 172 -11.03 -7.06 -7.84
N ASN A 173 -9.97 -7.06 -8.65
CA ASN A 173 -10.00 -7.50 -10.04
C ASN A 173 -10.04 -9.04 -10.12
N LYS A 174 -10.19 -9.57 -11.34
CA LYS A 174 -10.29 -11.01 -11.54
C LYS A 174 -8.99 -11.71 -11.14
N PHE A 175 -9.12 -12.80 -10.39
CA PHE A 175 -8.03 -13.71 -10.09
C PHE A 175 -7.46 -14.34 -11.37
N ASP A 176 -6.14 -14.32 -11.50
CA ASP A 176 -5.41 -14.95 -12.61
C ASP A 176 -4.14 -15.62 -12.07
N LEU A 177 -4.21 -16.95 -11.91
CA LEU A 177 -3.11 -17.78 -11.42
C LEU A 177 -1.86 -17.71 -12.30
N THR A 178 -1.99 -17.28 -13.57
CA THR A 178 -0.82 -17.12 -14.46
C THR A 178 -0.02 -15.86 -14.16
N VAL A 179 -0.59 -14.91 -13.42
CA VAL A 179 0.02 -13.62 -13.08
C VAL A 179 0.53 -13.61 -11.65
N SER A 180 -0.30 -14.03 -10.69
CA SER A 180 0.01 -13.99 -9.26
C SER A 180 -0.97 -14.87 -8.46
N ASP A 181 -0.58 -15.25 -7.25
CA ASP A 181 -1.49 -15.76 -6.21
C ASP A 181 -2.34 -14.65 -5.58
N HIS A 182 -2.03 -13.37 -5.84
CA HIS A 182 -2.85 -12.22 -5.42
C HIS A 182 -3.70 -11.63 -6.57
N CYS A 183 -4.89 -11.17 -6.22
CA CYS A 183 -5.76 -10.38 -7.09
C CYS A 183 -5.33 -8.91 -7.07
N PRO A 184 -5.22 -8.25 -8.24
CA PRO A 184 -5.00 -6.80 -8.28
C PRO A 184 -6.16 -6.05 -7.61
N ILE A 185 -5.84 -5.06 -6.79
CA ILE A 185 -6.81 -4.12 -6.23
C ILE A 185 -6.78 -2.79 -6.98
N THR A 186 -7.95 -2.23 -7.24
CA THR A 186 -8.12 -0.98 -8.00
C THR A 186 -8.94 0.01 -7.19
N VAL A 187 -8.42 1.23 -7.03
CA VAL A 187 -9.16 2.37 -6.46
C VAL A 187 -9.34 3.44 -7.52
N ASN A 188 -10.57 3.87 -7.74
CA ASN A 188 -10.88 4.99 -8.62
C ASN A 188 -11.17 6.23 -7.78
N ILE A 189 -10.43 7.31 -8.05
CA ILE A 189 -10.52 8.58 -7.32
C ILE A 189 -11.05 9.69 -8.22
N MET A 190 -11.86 10.58 -7.65
CA MET A 190 -12.36 11.76 -8.34
C MET A 190 -11.24 12.81 -8.43
N SER A 191 -10.95 13.28 -9.65
CA SER A 191 -9.92 14.29 -9.90
C SER A 191 -10.37 15.28 -10.98
N GLN A 192 -10.01 16.55 -10.82
CA GLN A 192 -10.21 17.60 -11.80
C GLN A 192 -8.86 18.00 -12.37
N ILE A 193 -8.31 17.16 -13.25
CA ILE A 193 -6.95 17.33 -13.78
C ILE A 193 -6.83 18.69 -14.49
N ASN A 194 -5.98 19.55 -13.95
CA ASN A 194 -5.64 20.80 -14.58
C ASN A 194 -4.65 20.51 -15.71
N LYS A 195 -5.10 20.64 -16.97
CA LYS A 195 -4.29 20.35 -18.16
C LYS A 195 -3.13 21.32 -18.36
N GLN A 196 -3.01 22.36 -17.54
CA GLN A 196 -1.83 23.22 -17.60
C GLN A 196 -0.64 22.47 -16.99
N PRO A 197 0.46 22.25 -17.73
CA PRO A 197 1.65 21.64 -17.17
C PRO A 197 2.08 22.46 -15.95
N PRO A 198 2.45 21.84 -14.82
CA PRO A 198 2.86 22.61 -13.66
C PRO A 198 4.08 23.44 -14.09
N LYS A 199 3.98 24.77 -13.99
CA LYS A 199 5.02 25.72 -14.44
C LYS A 199 6.38 25.48 -13.74
N ASN A 200 6.37 24.72 -12.63
CA ASN A 200 7.52 24.46 -11.77
C ASN A 200 7.65 22.98 -11.38
N LEU A 201 7.40 22.01 -12.27
CA LEU A 201 7.99 20.68 -12.05
C LEU A 201 9.50 20.84 -12.15
N LYS A 202 10.20 20.92 -11.01
CA LYS A 202 11.62 20.57 -10.97
C LYS A 202 11.67 19.11 -11.40
N THR A 203 12.04 18.87 -12.65
CA THR A 203 12.24 17.52 -13.19
C THR A 203 13.09 16.74 -12.18
N PRO A 204 12.56 15.65 -11.60
CA PRO A 204 13.33 14.85 -10.67
C PRO A 204 14.42 14.15 -11.47
N LEU A 205 15.67 14.55 -11.19
CA LEU A 205 16.94 14.07 -11.73
C LEU A 205 17.05 14.13 -13.26
N LYS A 206 18.17 14.69 -13.76
CA LYS A 206 18.57 14.54 -15.17
C LYS A 206 18.34 13.08 -15.55
N CYS A 207 17.48 12.81 -16.53
CA CYS A 207 17.49 11.55 -17.23
C CYS A 207 18.95 11.29 -17.59
N ILE A 208 19.58 10.31 -16.92
CA ILE A 208 20.95 9.91 -17.21
C ILE A 208 20.84 9.19 -18.55
N LYS A 209 20.89 9.96 -19.63
CA LYS A 209 21.06 9.40 -20.95
C LYS A 209 22.42 8.75 -20.96
N TRP A 210 22.45 7.47 -21.28
CA TRP A 210 23.70 6.78 -21.57
C TRP A 210 24.49 7.61 -22.58
N SER A 211 25.76 7.88 -22.27
CA SER A 211 26.71 8.46 -23.22
C SER A 211 27.84 7.46 -23.41
N ASN A 212 28.21 7.24 -24.67
CA ASN A 212 29.29 6.33 -25.05
C ASN A 212 30.64 6.76 -24.45
N GLU A 213 30.78 8.02 -24.02
CA GLU A 213 31.97 8.50 -23.30
C GLU A 213 32.16 7.83 -21.94
N TYR A 214 31.08 7.39 -21.29
CA TYR A 214 31.13 6.71 -19.99
C TYR A 214 31.20 5.18 -20.11
N GLU A 215 31.21 4.64 -21.33
CA GLU A 215 31.21 3.19 -21.56
C GLU A 215 32.40 2.50 -20.89
N ASN A 216 33.60 3.03 -21.07
CA ASN A 216 34.82 2.47 -20.49
C ASN A 216 34.82 2.59 -18.96
N THR A 217 34.37 3.73 -18.43
CA THR A 217 34.27 3.96 -16.98
C THR A 217 33.25 3.02 -16.34
N PHE A 218 32.12 2.79 -16.99
CA PHE A 218 31.10 1.84 -16.55
C PHE A 218 31.64 0.41 -16.54
N LYS A 219 32.30 -0.04 -17.63
CA LYS A 219 32.96 -1.36 -17.69
C LYS A 219 33.98 -1.54 -16.58
N LEU A 220 34.84 -0.54 -16.34
CA LEU A 220 35.84 -0.59 -15.27
C LEU A 220 35.20 -0.62 -13.87
N ASN A 221 34.09 0.08 -13.67
CA ASN A 221 33.35 0.05 -12.40
C ASN A 221 32.65 -1.30 -12.18
N LEU A 222 32.15 -1.94 -13.23
CA LEU A 222 31.60 -3.30 -13.18
C LEU A 222 32.68 -4.31 -12.75
N LEU A 223 33.93 -4.09 -13.19
CA LEU A 223 35.05 -4.99 -12.88
C LEU A 223 35.60 -4.83 -11.46
N LYS A 224 35.16 -3.83 -10.69
CA LYS A 224 35.54 -3.69 -9.28
C LYS A 224 35.01 -4.88 -8.47
N THR A 225 35.77 -5.30 -7.47
CA THR A 225 35.55 -6.51 -6.66
C THR A 225 34.13 -6.67 -6.12
N ASP A 226 33.41 -5.56 -5.89
CA ASP A 226 32.06 -5.57 -5.32
C ASP A 226 30.98 -6.06 -6.30
N PHE A 227 31.24 -6.06 -7.61
CA PHE A 227 30.28 -6.48 -8.64
C PHE A 227 30.63 -7.80 -9.32
N GLN A 228 31.84 -8.32 -9.11
CA GLN A 228 32.29 -9.60 -9.69
C GLN A 228 31.36 -10.80 -9.37
N PRO A 229 30.81 -10.94 -8.13
CA PRO A 229 29.88 -12.03 -7.84
C PRO A 229 28.62 -11.95 -8.70
N ILE A 230 28.09 -10.74 -8.88
CA ILE A 230 26.86 -10.48 -9.65
C ILE A 230 27.09 -10.74 -11.15
N ILE A 231 28.25 -10.34 -11.68
CA ILE A 231 28.62 -10.63 -13.08
C ILE A 231 28.69 -12.14 -13.31
N SER A 232 29.37 -12.88 -12.43
CA SER A 232 29.50 -14.33 -12.56
C SER A 232 28.16 -15.06 -12.50
N GLU A 233 27.22 -14.56 -11.70
CA GLU A 233 25.86 -15.10 -11.61
C GLU A 233 25.07 -14.84 -12.90
N ILE A 234 25.13 -13.62 -13.45
CA ILE A 234 24.48 -13.26 -14.72
C ILE A 234 25.03 -14.08 -15.89
N GLU A 235 26.35 -14.27 -15.98
CA GLU A 235 26.98 -15.08 -17.02
C GLU A 235 26.55 -16.56 -16.90
N SER A 236 26.49 -17.10 -15.70
CA SER A 236 26.00 -18.47 -15.48
C SER A 236 24.53 -18.66 -15.90
N LEU A 237 23.70 -17.63 -15.76
CA LEU A 237 22.30 -17.63 -16.20
C LEU A 237 22.18 -17.45 -17.72
N ALA A 238 23.09 -16.70 -18.34
CA ALA A 238 23.13 -16.51 -19.79
C ALA A 238 23.63 -17.75 -20.55
N GLU A 239 24.41 -18.61 -19.91
CA GLU A 239 24.90 -19.87 -20.48
C GLU A 239 23.89 -21.03 -20.39
N ILE A 240 22.73 -20.85 -19.73
CA ILE A 240 21.67 -21.85 -19.73
C ILE A 240 21.11 -21.96 -21.16
N PRO A 241 21.32 -23.07 -21.88
CA PRO A 241 20.73 -23.25 -23.20
C PRO A 241 19.22 -23.28 -22.99
N VAL A 242 18.49 -22.43 -23.72
CA VAL A 242 17.03 -22.51 -23.82
C VAL A 242 16.69 -23.94 -24.24
N GLN A 243 16.24 -24.77 -23.30
CA GLN A 243 15.69 -26.08 -23.60
C GLN A 243 14.43 -25.85 -24.42
N LYS A 244 14.58 -25.93 -25.75
CA LYS A 244 13.46 -26.14 -26.65
C LYS A 244 12.90 -27.53 -26.37
N THR A 245 11.89 -27.61 -25.53
CA THR A 245 11.02 -28.77 -25.46
C THR A 245 9.57 -28.32 -25.47
N CYS A 246 9.02 -28.16 -26.68
CA CYS A 246 7.70 -28.72 -26.96
C CYS A 246 7.95 -30.15 -27.45
N PRO A 247 7.16 -31.11 -26.96
CA PRO A 247 6.34 -31.86 -27.89
C PRO A 247 4.89 -32.04 -27.40
N VAL A 248 4.00 -31.80 -28.38
CA VAL A 248 2.65 -32.36 -28.65
C VAL A 248 1.83 -32.87 -27.47
#